data_AF-A0A662CXI5-F1
#
_entry.id   AF-A0A662CXI5-F1
#
_cell.length_a   1.000
_cell.length_b   1.000
_cell.length_c   1.000
_cell.angle_alpha   90.00
_cell.angle_beta   90.00
_cell.angle_gamma   90.00
#
_symmetry.space_group_name_H-M   'P 1'
#
loop_
_entity.id
_entity.type
_entity.pdbx_description
1 polymer ?
#
loop_
_entity_poly.entity_id
_entity_poly.type
_entity_poly.pdbx_seq_one_letter_code
_entity_poly.pdbx_strand_id
1 'polypeptide(L)' 'MSDHTANSEDFLSQATAVIVEKAADDQFGVSELAEALNMSRSNLLRKIRSAASLSASQFIRQVRLEIAMD' A
#
# COMPACT_ATOMS: atom_id res chain seq x y z
N MET A 1 19.80 8.54 -15.75
CA MET A 1 18.35 8.60 -15.49
C MET A 1 18.05 7.52 -14.48
N SER A 2 18.12 7.80 -13.17
CA SER A 2 18.19 6.72 -12.16
C SER A 2 17.59 7.10 -10.79
N ASP A 3 16.57 7.96 -10.71
CA ASP A 3 15.97 8.39 -9.43
C ASP A 3 14.51 7.94 -9.20
N HIS A 4 13.88 7.25 -10.16
CA HIS A 4 12.45 6.91 -10.05
C HIS A 4 12.14 5.54 -9.42
N THR A 5 13.13 4.65 -9.32
CA THR A 5 12.94 3.31 -8.75
C THR A 5 13.03 3.31 -7.22
N ALA A 6 14.04 3.95 -6.64
CA ALA A 6 14.25 3.99 -5.18
C ALA A 6 13.02 4.53 -4.42
N ASN A 7 12.42 5.61 -4.93
CA ASN A 7 11.29 6.26 -4.29
C ASN A 7 9.97 5.46 -4.39
N SER A 8 9.91 4.48 -5.30
CA SER A 8 8.76 3.61 -5.50
C SER A 8 8.84 2.38 -4.59
N GLU A 9 10.03 1.81 -4.42
CA GLU A 9 10.30 0.70 -3.50
C GLU A 9 10.12 1.14 -2.05
N ASP A 10 10.66 2.31 -1.67
CA ASP A 10 10.47 2.89 -0.33
C ASP A 10 8.98 3.10 0.00
N PHE A 11 8.21 3.55 -0.98
CA PHE A 11 6.77 3.75 -0.81
C PHE A 11 6.00 2.44 -0.61
N LEU A 12 6.26 1.42 -1.42
CA LEU A 12 5.58 0.13 -1.28
C LEU A 12 5.94 -0.51 0.05
N SER A 13 7.21 -0.44 0.47
CA SER A 13 7.64 -0.93 1.78
C SER A 13 6.90 -0.22 2.92
N GLN A 14 6.77 1.11 2.86
CA GLN A 14 6.03 1.88 3.85
C GLN A 14 4.54 1.50 3.86
N ALA A 15 3.92 1.38 2.68
CA ALA A 15 2.51 1.00 2.57
C ALA A 15 2.26 -0.41 3.12
N THR A 16 3.14 -1.36 2.81
CA THR A 16 3.09 -2.72 3.36
C THR A 16 3.23 -2.70 4.88
N ALA A 17 4.17 -1.97 5.45
CA ALA A 17 4.35 -1.88 6.90
C ALA A 17 3.09 -1.38 7.62
N VAL A 18 2.43 -0.35 7.06
CA VAL A 18 1.15 0.15 7.59
C VAL A 18 0.05 -0.91 7.49
N ILE A 19 -0.06 -1.60 6.35
CA ILE A 19 -1.06 -2.67 6.18
C ILE A 19 -0.82 -3.82 7.17
N VAL A 20 0.44 -4.20 7.39
CA VAL A 20 0.82 -5.25 8.35
C VAL A 20 0.45 -4.84 9.78
N GLU A 21 0.79 -3.61 10.19
CA GLU A 21 0.47 -3.09 11.52
C GLU A 21 -1.05 -3.06 11.77
N LYS A 22 -1.84 -2.79 10.73
CA LYS A 22 -3.31 -2.72 10.79
C LYS A 22 -4.00 -3.94 10.19
N ALA A 23 -3.30 -5.06 10.01
CA ALA A 23 -3.86 -6.24 9.32
C ALA A 23 -5.02 -6.88 10.06
N ALA A 24 -5.03 -6.80 11.40
CA ALA A 24 -6.08 -7.31 12.27
C ALA A 24 -7.35 -6.42 12.30
N ASP A 25 -7.30 -5.22 11.71
CA ASP A 25 -8.46 -4.34 11.63
C ASP A 25 -9.24 -4.61 10.34
N ASP A 26 -10.40 -5.25 10.46
CA ASP A 26 -11.27 -5.56 9.33
C ASP A 26 -11.83 -4.32 8.63
N GLN A 27 -11.88 -3.16 9.31
CA GLN A 27 -12.30 -1.89 8.72
C GLN A 27 -11.18 -1.20 7.94
N PHE A 28 -9.93 -1.63 8.12
CA PHE A 28 -8.80 -1.04 7.43
C PHE A 28 -8.87 -1.33 5.93
N GLY A 29 -8.86 -0.27 5.12
CA GLY A 29 -9.01 -0.33 3.68
C GLY A 29 -8.30 0.84 2.98
N VAL A 30 -8.82 1.24 1.83
CA VAL A 30 -8.15 2.23 0.96
C VAL A 30 -8.16 3.64 1.55
N SER A 31 -9.20 4.02 2.29
CA SER A 31 -9.27 5.36 2.92
C SER A 31 -8.27 5.45 4.06
N GLU A 32 -8.22 4.41 4.88
CA GLU A 32 -7.45 4.32 6.10
C GLU A 32 -5.96 4.24 5.76
N LEU A 33 -5.61 3.50 4.70
CA LEU A 33 -4.25 3.51 4.14
C LEU A 33 -3.85 4.89 3.58
N ALA A 34 -4.78 5.60 2.93
CA ALA A 34 -4.49 6.93 2.39
C ALA A 34 -4.24 7.94 3.52
N GLU A 35 -5.07 7.92 4.55
CA GLU A 35 -4.92 8.74 5.76
C GLU A 35 -3.62 8.44 6.50
N ALA A 36 -3.32 7.15 6.72
CA ALA A 36 -2.09 6.73 7.40
C ALA A 36 -0.80 7.15 6.67
N LEU A 37 -0.85 7.20 5.33
CA LEU A 37 0.27 7.65 4.51
C LEU A 37 0.27 9.16 4.25
N ASN A 38 -0.66 9.92 4.85
CA ASN A 38 -0.86 11.35 4.61
C ASN A 38 -1.02 11.70 3.12
N MET A 39 -1.76 10.87 2.39
CA MET A 39 -2.02 11.03 0.96
C MET A 39 -3.51 11.14 0.67
N SER A 40 -3.87 11.87 -0.38
CA SER A 40 -5.21 11.75 -0.93
C SER A 40 -5.41 10.35 -1.53
N ARG A 41 -6.64 9.84 -1.50
CA ARG A 41 -6.99 8.52 -2.07
C ARG A 41 -6.58 8.42 -3.55
N SER A 42 -6.79 9.49 -4.34
CA SER A 42 -6.39 9.53 -5.75
C SER A 42 -4.88 9.44 -5.94
N ASN A 43 -4.09 10.10 -5.08
CA ASN A 43 -2.63 10.00 -5.13
C ASN A 43 -2.16 8.59 -4.75
N LEU A 44 -2.73 7.99 -3.70
CA LEU A 44 -2.46 6.62 -3.28
C LEU A 44 -2.73 5.64 -4.43
N LEU A 45 -3.92 5.71 -5.03
CA LEU A 45 -4.34 4.84 -6.12
C LEU A 45 -3.40 4.94 -7.32
N ARG A 46 -3.00 6.16 -7.71
CA ARG A 46 -2.05 6.37 -8.80
C ARG A 46 -0.68 5.79 -8.48
N LYS A 47 -0.17 6.00 -7.26
CA LYS A 47 1.16 5.57 -6.83
C LYS A 47 1.26 4.04 -6.69
N ILE A 48 0.25 3.40 -6.09
CA ILE A 48 0.17 1.93 -6.04
C ILE A 48 0.10 1.35 -7.45
N ARG A 49 -0.73 1.92 -8.33
CA ARG A 49 -0.84 1.45 -9.72
C ARG A 49 0.49 1.57 -10.48
N SER A 50 1.20 2.69 -10.33
CA SER A 50 2.48 2.87 -11.01
C SER A 50 3.59 1.99 -10.45
N ALA A 51 3.57 1.69 -9.13
CA ALA A 51 4.64 0.95 -8.47
C ALA A 51 4.41 -0.57 -8.49
N ALA A 52 3.18 -1.04 -8.26
CA ALA A 52 2.85 -2.46 -8.12
C ALA A 52 2.01 -3.02 -9.28
N SER A 53 1.55 -2.18 -10.22
CA SER A 53 0.60 -2.59 -11.28
C SER A 53 -0.73 -3.17 -10.76
N LEU A 54 -1.06 -2.94 -9.50
CA LEU A 54 -2.28 -3.38 -8.82
C LEU A 54 -3.20 -2.19 -8.50
N SER A 55 -4.47 -2.47 -8.23
CA SER A 55 -5.31 -1.51 -7.50
C SER A 55 -4.98 -1.49 -6.01
N ALA A 56 -5.28 -0.39 -5.32
CA ALA A 56 -5.04 -0.29 -3.87
C ALA A 56 -5.74 -1.40 -3.07
N SER A 57 -6.98 -1.74 -3.42
CA SER A 57 -7.73 -2.82 -2.77
C SER A 57 -7.09 -4.19 -3.00
N GLN A 58 -6.60 -4.47 -4.22
CA GLN A 58 -5.89 -5.71 -4.52
C GLN A 58 -4.56 -5.79 -3.76
N PHE A 59 -3.83 -4.68 -3.69
CA PHE A 59 -2.58 -4.60 -2.95
C PHE A 59 -2.79 -4.88 -1.45
N ILE A 60 -3.76 -4.21 -0.81
CA ILE A 60 -4.10 -4.44 0.61
C ILE A 60 -4.47 -5.92 0.83
N ARG A 61 -5.32 -6.47 -0.04
CA ARG A 61 -5.73 -7.89 0.06
C ARG A 61 -4.54 -8.83 -0.10
N GLN A 62 -3.63 -8.56 -1.03
CA GLN A 62 -2.45 -9.38 -1.26
C GLN A 62 -1.55 -9.40 -0.02
N VAL A 63 -1.21 -8.23 0.53
CA VAL A 63 -0.39 -8.13 1.75
C VAL A 63 -1.06 -8.87 2.92
N ARG A 64 -2.37 -8.73 3.10
CA ARG A 64 -3.11 -9.49 4.13
C ARG A 64 -3.04 -10.99 3.95
N LEU A 65 -3.12 -11.47 2.71
CA LEU A 65 -3.02 -12.90 2.41
C LEU A 65 -1.60 -13.42 2.67
N GLU A 66 -0.58 -12.65 2.32
CA GLU A 66 0.82 -13.00 2.59
C GLU A 66 1.06 -13.16 4.10
N ILE A 67 0.58 -12.23 4.93
CA ILE A 67 0.67 -12.32 6.40
C ILE A 67 -0.08 -13.53 6.95
N ALA A 68 -1.22 -13.89 6.37
CA ALA A 68 -2.03 -15.01 6.85
C ALA A 68 -1.50 -16.39 6.42
N MET A 69 -0.60 -16.43 5.44
CA MET A 69 0.07 -17.65 4.96
C MET A 69 1.38 -17.94 5.70
N ASP A 70 1.99 -16.93 6.33
CA ASP A 70 3.14 -17.03 7.24
C ASP A 70 2.70 -17.38 8.68
#